data_AF-A0A2E3XXW6-F1
#
_entry.id   AF-A0A2E3XXW6-F1
#
_cell.length_a   1.000
_cell.length_b   1.000
_cell.length_c   1.000
_cell.angle_alpha   90.00
_cell.angle_beta   90.00
_cell.angle_gamma   90.00
#
_symmetry.space_group_name_H-M   'P 1'
#
loop_
_entity.id
_entity.type
_entity.pdbx_description
1 polymer ?
#
loop_
_entity_poly.entity_id
_entity_poly.type
_entity_poly.pdbx_seq_one_letter_code
_entity_poly.pdbx_strand_id
1 'polypeptide(L)'
;MKRFLVLLLLIKCSLALGAEIEIIGPCDREPVFVDTLHAESNDNVGSFSVRFFDYYEIEYIGSERGMNSILGTATGMDALEIISDQEMMAYGWCYSINGESPEVYPDQVSLTDKDKVIWWYGYAHYLAGEWITQCTPSYERQSDSICK
;
A
#
# COMPACT_ATOMS: atom_id res chain seq x y z
N MET A 1 -11.18 47.09 34.51
CA MET A 1 -11.84 45.81 34.14
C MET A 1 -11.70 45.59 32.64
N LYS A 2 -10.58 45.02 32.18
CA LYS A 2 -10.38 44.65 30.77
C LYS A 2 -10.99 43.27 30.58
N ARG A 3 -12.11 43.21 29.85
CA ARG A 3 -12.75 41.95 29.44
C ARG A 3 -11.80 41.26 28.46
N PHE A 4 -11.17 40.18 28.91
CA PHE A 4 -10.48 39.24 28.03
C PHE A 4 -11.54 38.58 27.15
N LEU A 5 -11.58 38.96 25.87
CA LEU A 5 -12.36 38.25 24.86
C LEU A 5 -11.61 36.95 24.55
N VAL A 6 -12.02 35.85 25.17
CA VAL A 6 -11.52 34.52 24.84
C VAL A 6 -12.04 34.17 23.45
N LEU A 7 -11.17 34.30 22.45
CA LEU A 7 -11.43 33.87 21.08
C LEU A 7 -11.39 32.34 21.07
N LEU A 8 -12.56 31.69 21.12
CA LEU A 8 -12.70 30.26 20.87
C LEU A 8 -12.22 29.98 19.43
N LEU A 9 -11.02 29.41 19.29
CA LEU A 9 -10.58 28.75 18.07
C LEU A 9 -11.46 27.51 17.86
N LEU A 10 -12.54 27.67 17.09
CA LEU A 10 -13.27 26.55 16.51
C LEU A 10 -12.34 25.88 15.49
N ILE A 11 -11.51 24.95 15.96
CA ILE A 11 -10.83 23.98 15.11
C ILE A 11 -11.95 23.16 14.47
N LYS A 12 -12.37 23.57 13.28
CA LYS A 12 -13.17 22.74 12.38
C LYS A 12 -12.28 21.58 11.98
N CYS A 13 -12.27 20.54 12.79
CA CYS A 13 -11.82 19.22 12.37
C CYS A 13 -12.85 18.75 11.34
N SER A 14 -12.67 19.17 10.09
CA SER A 14 -13.30 18.50 8.97
C SER A 14 -12.70 17.11 8.95
N LEU A 15 -13.41 16.14 9.52
CA LEU A 15 -13.16 14.73 9.22
C LEU A 15 -13.28 14.65 7.70
N ALA A 16 -12.14 14.49 7.02
CA ALA A 16 -12.14 14.19 5.60
C ALA A 16 -12.94 12.90 5.45
N LEU A 17 -14.07 13.00 4.76
CA LEU A 17 -14.88 11.85 4.41
C LEU A 17 -14.28 11.31 3.12
N GLY A 18 -13.59 10.19 3.21
CA GLY A 18 -12.92 9.55 2.10
C GLY A 18 -12.22 8.30 2.59
N ALA A 19 -12.17 7.29 1.73
CA ALA A 19 -11.37 6.11 2.01
C ALA A 19 -9.90 6.53 2.08
N GLU A 20 -9.20 6.02 3.10
CA GLU A 20 -7.79 6.28 3.30
C GLU A 20 -6.97 5.24 2.53
N ILE A 21 -5.86 5.65 1.95
CA ILE A 21 -4.88 4.73 1.38
C ILE A 21 -3.48 5.09 1.84
N GLU A 22 -2.73 4.05 2.20
CA GLU A 22 -1.32 4.14 2.52
C GLU A 22 -0.50 3.33 1.51
N ILE A 23 0.64 3.88 1.11
CA ILE A 23 1.63 3.20 0.26
C ILE A 23 2.92 3.09 1.05
N ILE A 24 3.28 1.89 1.45
CA ILE A 24 4.50 1.58 2.19
C ILE A 24 5.53 1.04 1.21
N GLY A 25 6.62 1.80 1.06
CA GLY A 25 7.70 1.51 0.14
C GLY A 25 8.64 0.39 0.63
N PRO A 26 9.72 0.13 -0.12
CA PRO A 26 10.58 -1.02 0.12
C PRO A 26 11.41 -0.97 1.41
N CYS A 27 11.72 0.21 1.95
CA CYS A 27 12.90 0.39 2.82
C CYS A 27 12.62 0.91 4.22
N ASP A 28 11.51 1.62 4.37
CA ASP A 28 11.11 2.26 5.60
C ASP A 28 9.74 1.74 6.03
N ARG A 29 9.53 1.74 7.35
CA ARG A 29 8.24 1.37 7.92
C ARG A 29 7.20 2.46 7.74
N GLU A 30 7.64 3.73 7.67
CA GLU A 30 6.74 4.84 7.40
C GLU A 30 6.18 4.77 5.97
N PRO A 31 4.87 5.03 5.78
CA PRO A 31 4.31 5.15 4.44
C PRO A 31 4.97 6.30 3.68
N VAL A 32 5.28 6.04 2.40
CA VAL A 32 5.76 7.07 1.46
C VAL A 32 4.62 7.99 1.04
N PHE A 33 3.38 7.47 1.07
CA PHE A 33 2.17 8.22 0.75
C PHE A 33 1.05 7.85 1.71
N VAL A 34 0.31 8.86 2.18
CA VAL A 34 -0.95 8.73 2.93
C VAL A 34 -1.88 9.83 2.46
N ASP A 35 -3.04 9.47 1.92
CA ASP A 35 -4.09 10.45 1.62
C ASP A 35 -5.47 9.79 1.61
N THR A 36 -6.49 10.60 1.41
CA THR A 36 -7.89 10.20 1.31
C THR A 36 -8.44 10.56 -0.06
N LEU A 37 -9.34 9.71 -0.56
CA LEU A 37 -10.12 9.98 -1.76
C LEU A 37 -11.55 9.48 -1.56
N HIS A 38 -12.53 10.21 -2.09
CA HIS A 38 -13.92 9.76 -2.03
C HIS A 38 -14.08 8.45 -2.80
N ALA A 39 -14.67 7.45 -2.15
CA ALA A 39 -15.06 6.18 -2.72
C ALA A 39 -16.38 6.33 -3.51
N GLU A 40 -16.40 5.85 -4.75
CA GLU A 40 -17.61 5.77 -5.54
C GLU A 40 -18.46 4.56 -5.13
N SER A 41 -19.76 4.60 -5.39
CA SER A 41 -20.70 3.58 -4.89
C SER A 41 -20.44 2.15 -5.38
N ASN A 42 -19.66 2.00 -6.46
CA ASN A 42 -19.31 0.71 -7.06
C ASN A 42 -17.81 0.40 -6.93
N ASP A 43 -17.06 1.17 -6.14
CA ASP A 43 -15.64 0.93 -5.98
C ASP A 43 -15.38 -0.41 -5.28
N ASN A 44 -14.33 -1.06 -5.76
CA ASN A 44 -13.61 -2.11 -5.08
C ASN A 44 -12.19 -1.59 -4.77
N VAL A 45 -11.41 -2.32 -3.98
CA VAL A 45 -10.05 -1.90 -3.61
C VAL A 45 -9.18 -1.67 -4.85
N GLY A 46 -9.35 -2.49 -5.89
CA GLY A 46 -8.64 -2.38 -7.16
C GLY A 46 -8.88 -1.07 -7.91
N SER A 47 -10.13 -0.84 -8.32
CA SER A 47 -10.61 0.36 -9.02
C SER A 47 -10.35 1.64 -8.23
N PHE A 48 -10.57 1.61 -6.91
CA PHE A 48 -10.22 2.71 -6.02
C PHE A 48 -8.72 3.02 -6.07
N SER A 49 -7.86 2.01 -5.97
CA SER A 49 -6.40 2.19 -5.98
C SER A 49 -5.90 2.73 -7.33
N VAL A 50 -6.40 2.19 -8.45
CA VAL A 50 -6.05 2.70 -9.79
C VAL A 50 -6.43 4.18 -9.93
N ARG A 51 -7.68 4.52 -9.58
CA ARG A 51 -8.17 5.91 -9.64
C ARG A 51 -7.38 6.83 -8.73
N PHE A 52 -6.98 6.35 -7.55
CA PHE A 52 -6.13 7.09 -6.64
C PHE A 52 -4.74 7.36 -7.25
N PHE A 53 -4.09 6.34 -7.81
CA PHE A 53 -2.77 6.51 -8.43
C PHE A 53 -2.83 7.45 -9.63
N ASP A 54 -3.87 7.34 -10.47
CA ASP A 54 -4.09 8.26 -11.59
C ASP A 54 -4.30 9.70 -11.11
N TYR A 55 -5.10 9.91 -10.05
CA TYR A 55 -5.42 11.24 -9.53
C TYR A 55 -4.20 11.94 -8.92
N TYR A 56 -3.36 11.20 -8.20
CA TYR A 56 -2.15 11.73 -7.55
C TYR A 56 -0.89 11.62 -8.42
N GLU A 57 -1.02 11.19 -9.68
CA GLU A 57 0.09 10.98 -10.62
C GLU A 57 1.19 10.06 -10.06
N ILE A 58 0.78 9.05 -9.27
CA ILE A 58 1.69 8.04 -8.72
C ILE A 58 2.00 7.05 -9.83
N GLU A 59 3.28 6.83 -10.14
CA GLU A 59 3.69 5.84 -11.14
C GLU A 59 3.32 4.42 -10.68
N TYR A 60 2.63 3.66 -11.54
CA TYR A 60 2.31 2.25 -11.31
C TYR A 60 2.29 1.43 -12.60
N ILE A 61 2.48 0.12 -12.45
CA ILE A 61 2.23 -0.90 -13.48
C ILE A 61 1.28 -1.91 -12.85
N GLY A 62 0.04 -1.98 -13.33
CA GLY A 62 -0.96 -2.85 -12.74
C GLY A 62 -2.34 -2.70 -13.36
N SER A 63 -3.32 -3.27 -12.67
CA SER A 63 -4.75 -3.18 -12.99
C SER A 63 -5.55 -3.25 -11.70
N GLU A 64 -6.87 -3.15 -11.79
CA GLU A 64 -7.75 -3.35 -10.62
C GLU A 64 -7.52 -4.70 -9.93
N ARG A 65 -7.10 -5.73 -10.68
CA ARG A 65 -6.81 -7.06 -10.13
C ARG A 65 -5.52 -7.10 -9.30
N GLY A 66 -4.63 -6.13 -9.41
CA GLY A 66 -3.38 -6.11 -8.67
C GLY A 66 -2.30 -5.24 -9.29
N MET A 67 -1.28 -4.97 -8.48
CA MET A 67 -0.17 -4.07 -8.83
C MET A 67 1.12 -4.86 -8.96
N ASN A 68 1.77 -4.76 -10.12
CA ASN A 68 3.11 -5.31 -10.33
C ASN A 68 4.17 -4.32 -9.85
N SER A 69 3.94 -3.02 -10.02
CA SER A 69 4.82 -1.95 -9.58
C SER A 69 3.99 -0.76 -9.09
N ILE A 70 4.42 -0.15 -8.00
CA ILE A 70 4.04 1.17 -7.51
C ILE A 70 5.35 1.91 -7.22
N LEU A 71 5.41 3.22 -7.51
CA LEU A 71 6.59 4.07 -7.33
C LEU A 71 7.85 3.55 -8.08
N GLY A 72 7.66 2.94 -9.26
CA GLY A 72 8.77 2.47 -10.10
C GLY A 72 9.55 1.28 -9.53
N THR A 73 8.96 0.54 -8.58
CA THR A 73 9.56 -0.70 -8.04
C THR A 73 9.82 -1.75 -9.14
N ALA A 74 10.87 -2.55 -8.94
CA ALA A 74 11.28 -3.57 -9.88
C ALA A 74 10.19 -4.62 -10.13
N THR A 75 10.21 -5.25 -11.32
CA THR A 75 9.26 -6.29 -11.70
C THR A 75 9.97 -7.48 -12.36
N GLY A 76 9.30 -8.63 -12.40
CA GLY A 76 9.84 -9.83 -13.03
C GLY A 76 11.12 -10.30 -12.36
N MET A 77 12.16 -10.56 -13.16
CA MET A 77 13.45 -11.06 -12.65
C MET A 77 14.19 -10.04 -11.78
N ASP A 78 13.98 -8.74 -12.00
CA ASP A 78 14.64 -7.69 -11.22
C ASP A 78 14.02 -7.53 -9.82
N ALA A 79 12.85 -8.16 -9.59
CA ALA A 79 12.20 -8.26 -8.29
C ALA A 79 12.57 -9.56 -7.54
N LEU A 80 13.59 -10.29 -7.99
CA LEU A 80 14.09 -11.49 -7.33
C LEU A 80 15.44 -11.24 -6.67
N GLU A 81 15.57 -11.63 -5.40
CA GLU A 81 16.84 -11.69 -4.70
C GLU A 81 17.22 -13.17 -4.54
N ILE A 82 18.16 -13.64 -5.37
CA ILE A 82 18.66 -15.01 -5.35
C ILE A 82 19.80 -15.08 -4.34
N ILE A 83 19.58 -15.77 -3.23
CA ILE A 83 20.56 -15.93 -2.14
C ILE A 83 21.42 -17.17 -2.40
N SER A 84 20.80 -18.26 -2.85
CA SER A 84 21.47 -19.51 -3.25
C SER A 84 20.59 -20.33 -4.20
N ASP A 85 21.10 -21.48 -4.66
CA ASP A 85 20.32 -22.44 -5.47
C ASP A 85 19.04 -22.95 -4.78
N GLN A 86 18.94 -22.78 -3.46
CA GLN A 86 17.81 -23.26 -2.66
C GLN A 86 17.05 -22.13 -1.96
N GLU A 87 17.49 -20.87 -2.10
CA GLU A 87 16.91 -19.77 -1.34
C GLU A 87 16.78 -18.51 -2.21
N MET A 88 15.57 -17.96 -2.26
CA MET A 88 15.30 -16.69 -2.93
C MET A 88 14.15 -15.94 -2.26
N MET A 89 14.17 -14.62 -2.44
CA MET A 89 13.03 -13.76 -2.11
C MET A 89 12.40 -13.26 -3.42
N ALA A 90 11.09 -13.40 -3.54
CA ALA A 90 10.32 -12.83 -4.63
C ALA A 90 9.53 -11.63 -4.12
N TYR A 91 9.93 -10.43 -4.57
CA TYR A 91 9.33 -9.17 -4.14
C TYR A 91 8.12 -8.80 -5.00
N GLY A 92 7.16 -8.11 -4.39
CA GLY A 92 5.97 -7.63 -5.05
C GLY A 92 5.08 -6.82 -4.11
N TRP A 93 3.94 -6.39 -4.62
CA TRP A 93 2.99 -5.58 -3.87
C TRP A 93 1.89 -6.44 -3.26
N CYS A 94 1.67 -6.23 -1.97
CA CYS A 94 0.58 -6.83 -1.22
C CYS A 94 -0.38 -5.73 -0.75
N TYR A 95 -1.62 -6.12 -0.47
CA TYR A 95 -2.64 -5.17 -0.06
C TYR A 95 -3.44 -5.69 1.13
N SER A 96 -4.03 -4.75 1.86
CA SER A 96 -4.97 -5.01 2.95
C SER A 96 -6.07 -3.97 2.93
N ILE A 97 -7.20 -4.32 3.51
CA ILE A 97 -8.29 -3.41 3.80
C ILE A 97 -8.63 -3.54 5.29
N ASN A 98 -8.71 -2.42 6.01
CA ASN A 98 -9.06 -2.37 7.42
C ASN A 98 -8.21 -3.30 8.32
N GLY A 99 -6.94 -3.51 7.96
CA GLY A 99 -6.01 -4.37 8.69
C GLY A 99 -6.09 -5.86 8.35
N GLU A 100 -6.97 -6.27 7.42
CA GLU A 100 -7.06 -7.64 6.94
C GLU A 100 -6.46 -7.75 5.53
N SER A 101 -5.62 -8.77 5.30
CA SER A 101 -5.05 -9.09 3.99
C SER A 101 -5.86 -10.22 3.34
N PRO A 102 -6.79 -9.93 2.42
CA PRO A 102 -7.67 -10.96 1.87
C PRO A 102 -6.92 -11.92 0.94
N GLU A 103 -7.33 -13.19 0.91
CA GLU A 103 -6.82 -14.20 -0.06
C GLU A 103 -7.51 -14.10 -1.44
N VAL A 104 -8.15 -12.97 -1.73
CA VAL A 104 -8.81 -12.67 -3.00
C VAL A 104 -8.14 -11.46 -3.65
N TYR A 105 -8.43 -11.20 -4.91
CA TYR A 105 -7.87 -10.04 -5.61
C TYR A 105 -8.57 -8.74 -5.19
N PRO A 106 -7.88 -7.58 -5.22
CA PRO A 106 -8.45 -6.28 -4.87
C PRO A 106 -9.73 -5.91 -5.64
N ASP A 107 -9.88 -6.35 -6.89
CA ASP A 107 -11.08 -6.15 -7.71
C ASP A 107 -12.32 -6.91 -7.19
N GLN A 108 -12.13 -7.81 -6.23
CA GLN A 108 -13.18 -8.63 -5.62
C GLN A 108 -13.63 -8.11 -4.25
N VAL A 109 -13.01 -7.05 -3.75
CA VAL A 109 -13.24 -6.53 -2.39
C VAL A 109 -13.88 -5.15 -2.48
N SER A 110 -15.17 -5.04 -2.16
CA SER A 110 -15.87 -3.75 -2.13
C SER A 110 -15.30 -2.79 -1.09
N LEU A 111 -15.38 -1.50 -1.38
CA LEU A 111 -14.81 -0.43 -0.55
C LEU A 111 -15.82 0.73 -0.38
N THR A 112 -15.70 1.44 0.74
CA THR A 112 -16.49 2.61 1.12
C THR A 112 -15.60 3.72 1.68
N ASP A 113 -16.13 4.93 1.83
CA ASP A 113 -15.42 6.09 2.42
C ASP A 113 -14.91 5.92 3.86
N LYS A 114 -15.22 4.80 4.52
CA LYS A 114 -14.78 4.52 5.89
C LYS A 114 -13.61 3.57 5.95
N ASP A 115 -13.24 2.99 4.81
CA ASP A 115 -12.26 1.93 4.75
C ASP A 115 -10.85 2.51 4.59
N LYS A 116 -9.88 1.75 5.09
CA LYS A 116 -8.46 2.03 4.94
C LYS A 116 -7.82 0.94 4.10
N VAL A 117 -7.22 1.32 2.99
CA VAL A 117 -6.43 0.44 2.13
C VAL A 117 -4.94 0.65 2.45
N ILE A 118 -4.18 -0.44 2.53
CA ILE A 118 -2.72 -0.33 2.60
C ILE A 118 -2.15 -1.18 1.48
N TRP A 119 -1.31 -0.58 0.65
CA TRP A 119 -0.40 -1.28 -0.23
C TRP A 119 0.99 -1.26 0.39
N TRP A 120 1.64 -2.41 0.52
CA TRP A 120 3.02 -2.49 0.96
C TRP A 120 3.86 -3.31 0.02
N TYR A 121 5.11 -2.89 -0.15
CA TYR A 121 6.11 -3.70 -0.82
C TYR A 121 6.57 -4.80 0.14
N GLY A 122 6.44 -6.04 -0.31
CA GLY A 122 6.76 -7.21 0.49
C GLY A 122 7.41 -8.29 -0.34
N TYR A 123 7.69 -9.42 0.29
CA TYR A 123 8.26 -10.57 -0.38
C TYR A 123 7.63 -11.88 0.07
N ALA A 124 7.73 -12.87 -0.82
CA ALA A 124 7.58 -14.28 -0.49
C ALA A 124 8.97 -14.91 -0.36
N HIS A 125 9.17 -15.73 0.67
CA HIS A 125 10.44 -16.42 0.92
C HIS A 125 10.34 -17.86 0.45
N TYR A 126 11.19 -18.22 -0.51
CA TYR A 126 11.38 -19.60 -0.95
C TYR A 126 12.62 -20.19 -0.30
N LEU A 127 12.48 -21.36 0.30
CA LEU A 127 13.57 -22.11 0.91
C LEU A 127 13.40 -23.62 0.65
N ALA A 128 14.41 -24.24 0.05
CA ALA A 128 14.53 -25.68 -0.13
C ALA A 128 13.30 -26.38 -0.75
N GLY A 129 12.61 -25.74 -1.70
CA GLY A 129 11.43 -26.31 -2.37
C GLY A 129 10.10 -25.73 -1.92
N GLU A 130 10.09 -24.92 -0.85
CA GLU A 130 8.85 -24.46 -0.21
C GLU A 130 8.78 -22.93 -0.13
N TRP A 131 7.59 -22.38 -0.33
CA TRP A 131 7.28 -20.99 -0.01
C TRP A 131 6.85 -20.91 1.45
N ILE A 132 7.72 -20.36 2.31
CA ILE A 132 7.53 -20.39 3.77
C ILE A 132 6.87 -19.12 4.31
N THR A 133 6.95 -18.00 3.59
CA THR A 133 6.22 -16.77 3.90
C THR A 133 5.73 -16.10 2.62
N GLN A 134 4.73 -15.23 2.77
CA GLN A 134 4.20 -14.36 1.72
C GLN A 134 3.83 -13.01 2.34
N CYS A 135 4.03 -11.94 1.56
CA CYS A 135 3.70 -10.57 1.96
C CYS A 135 4.40 -10.10 3.25
N THR A 136 5.58 -10.65 3.56
CA THR A 136 6.43 -10.09 4.61
C THR A 136 6.92 -8.72 4.15
N PRO A 137 6.75 -7.63 4.93
CA PRO A 137 7.18 -6.31 4.50
C PRO A 137 8.68 -6.26 4.22
N SER A 138 9.08 -5.70 3.08
CA SER A 138 10.48 -5.74 2.65
C SER A 138 11.40 -4.87 3.51
N TYR A 139 10.86 -3.83 4.15
CA TYR A 139 11.59 -2.95 5.06
C TYR A 139 12.13 -3.69 6.29
N GLU A 140 11.62 -4.91 6.60
CA GLU A 140 12.15 -5.73 7.69
C GLU A 140 13.51 -6.35 7.34
N ARG A 141 13.81 -6.52 6.05
CA ARG A 141 15.07 -7.10 5.54
C ARG A 141 16.07 -6.04 5.09
N GLN A 142 15.59 -4.93 4.52
CA GLN A 142 16.41 -3.83 4.01
C GLN A 142 17.53 -4.30 3.05
N SER A 143 17.20 -5.11 2.05
CA SER A 143 18.19 -5.59 1.07
C SER A 143 18.70 -4.44 0.19
N ASP A 144 20.02 -4.27 0.06
CA ASP A 144 20.66 -3.28 -0.82
C ASP A 144 20.22 -3.40 -2.29
N SER A 145 19.81 -4.60 -2.71
CA SER A 145 19.34 -4.84 -4.08
C SER A 145 17.95 -4.24 -4.36
N ILE A 146 17.16 -4.03 -3.31
CA ILE A 146 15.78 -3.55 -3.33
C ILE A 146 15.69 -2.11 -2.84
N CYS A 147 16.48 -1.76 -1.84
CA CYS A 147 16.60 -0.41 -1.29
C CYS A 147 17.64 0.41 -2.02
N LYS A 148 17.20 1.02 -3.12
CA LYS A 148 18.03 1.89 -3.97
C LYS A 148 17.58 3.34 -3.89
#